data_AF-A0AA41SR65-F1
#
_entry.id   AF-A0AA41SR65-F1
#
_cell.length_a   1.000
_cell.length_b   1.000
_cell.length_c   1.000
_cell.angle_alpha   90.00
_cell.angle_beta   90.00
_cell.angle_gamma   90.00
#
_symmetry.space_group_name_H-M   'P 1'
#
loop_
_entity.id
_entity.type
_entity.pdbx_description
1 polymer ?
#
loop_
_entity_poly.entity_id
_entity_poly.type
_entity_poly.pdbx_seq_one_letter_code
_entity_poly.pdbx_strand_id
1 'polypeptide(L)'
;MAPPKLHVLFCLCSCLVLVHPFDWQHLNPTGFIKSSGWTDQIRMLMASVSFEHSKIPRGSGSYSVGCTDLMFDYTNKVQHRAKECSQALNVILDIAHGRPVKDVLNLGFDVQQLKGSIDRNKIAVIGHSFGGATVFQALSEDQRFRCGIALDPWMYPVSDDVYSKIPQPLFFINSERFQSPNDIIKMTKFYLPDKERKMITIKGSVHHNFADFTFAAGKIIGHIFKFKGHIDSGVAIDLIDKASLAFLQKYLGLHKDFDQWDPLMEGDDENLIPGPKIHTPTQLDTPQNSMGIEKMNVN
;
A
#
# COMPACT_ATOMS: atom_id res chain seq x y z
N MET A 1 -15.23 -23.92 22.29
CA MET A 1 -14.49 -23.72 21.02
C MET A 1 -13.68 -22.44 21.16
N ALA A 2 -12.40 -22.43 20.77
CA ALA A 2 -11.66 -21.18 20.68
C ALA A 2 -12.27 -20.31 19.56
N PRO A 3 -12.34 -18.98 19.72
CA PRO A 3 -12.85 -18.11 18.66
C PRO A 3 -11.98 -18.24 17.39
N PRO A 4 -12.57 -18.06 16.20
CA PRO A 4 -11.80 -18.04 14.96
C PRO A 4 -10.73 -16.94 15.02
N LYS A 5 -9.51 -17.26 14.55
CA LYS A 5 -8.43 -16.29 14.44
C LYS A 5 -8.65 -15.40 13.21
N LEU A 6 -8.96 -14.14 13.46
CA LEU A 6 -8.92 -13.00 12.54
C LEU A 6 -7.49 -12.63 12.16
N HIS A 7 -7.37 -12.08 10.95
CA HIS A 7 -6.14 -11.49 10.43
C HIS A 7 -6.29 -9.97 10.53
N VAL A 8 -5.21 -9.26 10.88
CA VAL A 8 -5.26 -7.81 11.02
C VAL A 8 -4.78 -7.16 9.74
N LEU A 9 -5.66 -6.39 9.12
CA LEU A 9 -5.36 -5.55 7.98
C LEU A 9 -5.48 -4.07 8.38
N PHE A 10 -4.38 -3.33 8.22
CA PHE A 10 -4.39 -1.87 8.30
C PHE A 10 -4.60 -1.32 6.91
N CYS A 11 -5.65 -0.51 6.72
CA CYS A 11 -5.89 0.21 5.47
C CYS A 11 -5.77 1.71 5.75
N LEU A 12 -4.70 2.32 5.25
CA LEU A 12 -4.45 3.75 5.39
C LEU A 12 -4.92 4.46 4.12
N CYS A 13 -6.14 5.00 4.13
CA CYS A 13 -6.59 5.93 3.09
C CYS A 13 -6.50 7.36 3.64
N SER A 14 -5.73 8.22 2.96
CA SER A 14 -5.64 9.68 3.17
C SER A 14 -5.97 10.19 4.59
N CYS A 15 -4.94 10.27 5.44
CA CYS A 15 -4.92 10.87 6.78
C CYS A 15 -5.64 10.12 7.92
N LEU A 16 -6.39 9.04 7.66
CA LEU A 16 -7.01 8.22 8.71
C LEU A 16 -6.37 6.83 8.78
N VAL A 17 -6.03 6.38 10.01
CA VAL A 17 -5.74 4.95 10.24
C VAL A 17 -7.07 4.25 10.39
N LEU A 18 -7.48 3.47 9.40
CA LEU A 18 -8.61 2.55 9.55
C LEU A 18 -8.05 1.15 9.83
N VAL A 19 -8.46 0.60 10.96
CA VAL A 19 -8.17 -0.77 11.37
C VAL A 19 -9.45 -1.57 11.20
N HIS A 20 -9.43 -2.56 10.32
CA HIS A 20 -10.58 -3.43 10.13
C HIS A 20 -10.27 -4.85 10.65
N PRO A 21 -11.02 -5.37 11.64
CA PRO A 21 -11.08 -6.80 11.86
C PRO A 21 -11.83 -7.42 10.67
N PHE A 22 -11.16 -8.23 9.84
CA PHE A 22 -11.77 -8.87 8.66
C PHE A 22 -11.95 -10.37 8.88
N ASP A 23 -13.15 -10.87 8.56
CA ASP A 23 -13.44 -12.29 8.34
C ASP A 23 -13.57 -12.56 6.83
N TRP A 24 -12.74 -13.47 6.31
CA TRP A 24 -12.59 -13.75 4.88
C TRP A 24 -13.80 -14.42 4.22
N GLN A 25 -14.85 -14.76 4.99
CA GLN A 25 -16.02 -15.50 4.47
C GLN A 25 -17.09 -14.61 3.79
N HIS A 26 -16.98 -13.28 3.86
CA HIS A 26 -17.97 -12.36 3.27
C HIS A 26 -17.35 -11.39 2.26
N LEU A 27 -16.77 -11.93 1.19
CA LEU A 27 -16.37 -11.15 0.02
C LEU A 27 -17.59 -10.93 -0.91
N ASN A 28 -18.48 -10.01 -0.52
CA ASN A 28 -19.37 -9.36 -1.48
C ASN A 28 -19.09 -7.84 -1.44
N PRO A 29 -18.34 -7.29 -2.41
CA PRO A 29 -17.97 -5.86 -2.42
C PRO A 29 -19.19 -4.93 -2.48
N THR A 30 -20.36 -5.42 -2.92
CA THR A 30 -21.61 -4.64 -2.97
C THR A 30 -22.52 -4.84 -1.76
N GLY A 31 -22.30 -5.87 -0.95
CA GLY A 31 -23.18 -6.23 0.18
C GLY A 31 -23.06 -5.29 1.38
N PHE A 32 -21.89 -4.70 1.59
CA PHE A 32 -21.62 -3.73 2.66
C PHE A 32 -22.03 -2.29 2.29
N ILE A 33 -22.33 -2.03 1.01
CA ILE A 33 -22.85 -0.74 0.53
C ILE A 33 -24.38 -0.79 0.55
N LYS A 34 -24.97 -1.09 1.72
CA LYS A 34 -26.36 -0.74 2.00
C LYS A 34 -26.38 0.30 3.11
N SER A 35 -26.56 1.54 2.66
CA SER A 35 -27.06 2.72 3.36
C SER A 35 -27.51 2.50 4.82
N SER A 36 -26.72 3.04 5.74
CA SER A 36 -27.23 3.46 7.06
C SER A 36 -26.37 4.61 7.60
N GLY A 37 -26.84 5.86 7.47
CA GLY A 37 -26.42 7.07 8.22
C GLY A 37 -24.97 7.56 8.11
N TRP A 38 -24.01 6.68 7.83
CA TRP A 38 -22.58 6.94 7.89
C TRP A 38 -22.07 7.66 6.64
N THR A 39 -22.69 7.40 5.49
CA THR A 39 -22.39 8.09 4.24
C THR A 39 -22.69 9.58 4.33
N ASP A 40 -23.75 9.98 5.03
CA ASP A 40 -24.11 11.39 5.20
C ASP A 40 -23.18 12.10 6.19
N GLN A 41 -22.71 11.41 7.24
CA GLN A 41 -21.70 11.94 8.17
C GLN A 41 -20.35 12.12 7.49
N ILE A 42 -19.91 11.18 6.65
CA ILE A 42 -18.71 11.33 5.83
C ILE A 42 -18.90 12.45 4.81
N ARG A 43 -20.08 12.58 4.18
CA ARG A 43 -20.36 13.69 3.26
C ARG A 43 -20.26 15.05 3.95
N MET A 44 -20.76 15.17 5.18
CA MET A 44 -20.67 16.38 6.00
C MET A 44 -19.23 16.70 6.42
N LEU A 45 -18.47 15.68 6.84
CA LEU A 45 -17.06 15.82 7.19
C LEU A 45 -16.24 16.26 5.97
N MET A 46 -16.51 15.67 4.80
CA MET A 46 -15.79 15.98 3.56
C MET A 46 -16.17 17.34 2.95
N ALA A 47 -17.40 17.82 3.18
CA ALA A 47 -17.82 19.17 2.84
C ALA A 47 -17.08 20.24 3.67
N SER A 48 -16.64 19.89 4.88
CA SER A 48 -15.79 20.76 5.73
C SER A 48 -14.29 20.67 5.42
N VAL A 49 -13.85 19.68 4.63
CA VAL A 49 -12.43 19.39 4.35
C VAL A 49 -12.00 19.82 2.94
N SER A 50 -12.91 20.30 2.09
CA SER A 50 -12.57 20.80 0.75
C SER A 50 -12.69 22.32 0.65
N PHE A 51 -11.59 22.95 0.20
CA PHE A 51 -11.35 24.38 -0.02
C PHE A 51 -10.92 25.22 1.20
N GLU A 52 -9.78 24.88 1.81
CA GLU A 52 -8.81 25.93 2.08
C GLU A 52 -7.82 25.98 0.92
N HIS A 53 -7.80 27.13 0.24
CA HIS A 53 -6.87 27.44 -0.81
C HIS A 53 -5.44 27.17 -0.34
N SER A 54 -4.63 26.54 -1.19
CA SER A 54 -3.20 26.37 -0.99
C SER A 54 -2.50 27.72 -0.81
N LYS A 55 -2.45 28.20 0.43
CA LYS A 55 -1.55 29.27 0.86
C LYS A 55 -0.34 28.59 1.48
N ILE A 56 0.81 28.87 0.89
CA ILE A 56 2.12 28.51 1.44
C ILE A 56 2.15 29.01 2.90
N PRO A 57 2.35 28.12 3.91
CA PRO A 57 2.44 28.55 5.29
C PRO A 57 3.60 29.52 5.46
N ARG A 58 3.39 30.63 6.18
CA ARG A 58 4.50 31.51 6.56
C ARG A 58 5.32 30.79 7.64
N GLY A 59 6.59 30.51 7.34
CA GLY A 59 7.54 30.00 8.33
C GLY A 59 7.71 31.00 9.47
N SER A 60 8.01 30.51 10.67
CA SER A 60 8.24 31.29 11.89
C SER A 60 9.61 32.02 11.91
N GLY A 61 10.15 32.35 10.73
CA GLY A 61 11.47 32.95 10.53
C GLY A 61 11.49 33.95 9.37
N SER A 62 12.64 34.61 9.17
CA SER A 62 12.83 35.70 8.19
C SER A 62 12.96 35.24 6.73
N TYR A 63 12.70 33.97 6.41
CA TYR A 63 12.83 33.40 5.07
C TYR A 63 11.55 32.63 4.64
N SER A 64 11.33 32.57 3.32
CA SER A 64 10.28 31.76 2.70
C SER A 64 10.57 30.27 2.94
N VAL A 65 9.54 29.48 3.27
CA VAL A 65 9.68 28.01 3.38
C VAL A 65 10.21 27.43 2.07
N GLY A 66 11.37 26.79 2.13
CA GLY A 66 12.01 26.16 0.98
C GLY A 66 11.40 24.80 0.66
N CYS A 67 11.68 24.28 -0.53
CA CYS A 67 11.30 22.90 -0.90
C CYS A 67 11.87 21.87 0.09
N THR A 68 13.04 22.13 0.67
CA THR A 68 13.68 21.31 1.71
C THR A 68 12.90 21.30 3.01
N ASP A 69 12.35 22.44 3.42
CA ASP A 69 11.54 22.54 4.66
C ASP A 69 10.23 21.77 4.51
N LEU A 70 9.60 21.88 3.33
CA LEU A 70 8.42 21.11 2.99
C LEU A 70 8.71 19.60 2.95
N MET A 71 9.83 19.18 2.32
CA MET A 71 10.25 17.77 2.32
C MET A 71 10.45 17.26 3.75
N PHE A 72 11.13 18.02 4.61
CA PHE A 72 11.39 17.64 6.00
C PHE A 72 10.09 17.48 6.80
N ASP A 73 9.13 18.38 6.60
CA ASP A 73 7.81 18.30 7.22
C ASP A 73 7.05 17.02 6.80
N TYR A 74 7.05 16.69 5.51
CA TYR A 74 6.38 15.48 5.04
C TYR A 74 7.08 14.18 5.48
N THR A 75 8.40 14.14 5.52
CA THR A 75 9.14 12.98 6.05
C THR A 75 8.82 12.76 7.54
N ASN A 76 8.80 13.83 8.34
CA ASN A 76 8.40 13.74 9.75
C ASN A 76 6.95 13.26 9.92
N LYS A 77 6.04 13.70 9.04
CA LYS A 77 4.65 13.21 9.02
C LYS A 77 4.57 11.71 8.69
N VAL A 78 5.37 11.20 7.75
CA VAL A 78 5.42 9.76 7.44
C VAL A 78 5.95 8.96 8.63
N GLN A 79 7.00 9.43 9.31
CA GLN A 79 7.50 8.81 10.55
C GLN A 79 6.45 8.82 11.66
N HIS A 80 5.71 9.91 11.81
CA HIS A 80 4.60 9.99 12.76
C HIS A 80 3.51 8.94 12.43
N ARG A 81 3.13 8.83 11.16
CA ARG A 81 2.14 7.84 10.70
C ARG A 81 2.58 6.41 10.92
N ALA A 82 3.87 6.10 10.72
CA ALA A 82 4.44 4.80 11.02
C ALA A 82 4.31 4.47 12.51
N LYS A 83 4.63 5.42 13.40
CA LYS A 83 4.43 5.28 14.85
C LYS A 83 2.98 5.01 15.21
N GLU A 84 2.04 5.71 14.58
CA GLU A 84 0.60 5.51 14.80
C GLU A 84 0.15 4.11 14.35
N CYS A 85 0.71 3.57 13.26
CA CYS A 85 0.45 2.19 12.84
C CYS A 85 0.94 1.19 13.89
N SER A 86 2.16 1.36 14.40
CA SER A 86 2.75 0.49 15.43
C SER A 86 2.01 0.61 16.77
N GLN A 87 1.51 1.80 17.11
CA GLN A 87 0.67 2.04 18.29
C GLN A 87 -0.72 1.41 18.14
N ALA A 88 -1.36 1.53 16.97
CA ALA A 88 -2.63 0.87 16.71
C ALA A 88 -2.46 -0.66 16.78
N LEU A 89 -1.36 -1.20 16.25
CA LEU A 89 -1.02 -2.62 16.42
C LEU A 89 -0.82 -3.00 17.88
N ASN A 90 -0.16 -2.16 18.69
CA ASN A 90 -0.09 -2.39 20.14
C ASN A 90 -1.48 -2.53 20.73
N VAL A 91 -2.38 -1.57 20.50
CA VAL A 91 -3.75 -1.58 21.05
C VAL A 91 -4.51 -2.83 20.64
N ILE A 92 -4.44 -3.25 19.37
CA ILE A 92 -5.11 -4.48 18.91
C ILE A 92 -4.55 -5.71 19.62
N LEU A 93 -3.22 -5.82 19.73
CA LEU A 93 -2.58 -6.93 20.41
C LEU A 93 -2.88 -6.90 21.92
N ASP A 94 -2.90 -5.73 22.55
CA ASP A 94 -3.32 -5.52 23.93
C ASP A 94 -4.72 -6.10 24.17
N ILE A 95 -5.71 -5.71 23.35
CA ILE A 95 -7.08 -6.21 23.41
C ILE A 95 -7.12 -7.73 23.15
N ALA A 96 -6.37 -8.22 22.17
CA ALA A 96 -6.31 -9.65 21.86
C ALA A 96 -5.77 -10.49 23.03
N HIS A 97 -4.93 -9.93 23.89
CA HIS A 97 -4.48 -10.57 25.14
C HIS A 97 -5.46 -10.37 26.32
N GLY A 98 -6.59 -9.71 26.10
CA GLY A 98 -7.60 -9.43 27.13
C GLY A 98 -7.26 -8.23 28.01
N ARG A 99 -6.40 -7.31 27.57
CA ARG A 99 -6.21 -6.04 28.30
C ARG A 99 -7.47 -5.19 28.12
N PRO A 100 -8.00 -4.60 29.20
CA PRO A 100 -9.15 -3.71 29.11
C PRO A 100 -8.74 -2.42 28.40
N VAL A 101 -9.49 -2.05 27.37
CA VAL A 101 -9.36 -0.78 26.67
C VAL A 101 -10.69 -0.06 26.77
N LYS A 102 -10.64 1.22 27.14
CA LYS A 102 -11.83 2.08 27.18
C LYS A 102 -12.13 2.55 25.76
N ASP A 103 -13.25 2.11 25.21
CA ASP A 103 -13.79 2.71 23.98
C ASP A 103 -14.25 4.14 24.29
N VAL A 104 -13.66 5.11 23.60
CA VAL A 104 -13.97 6.54 23.75
C VAL A 104 -15.20 6.93 22.92
N LEU A 105 -15.49 6.20 21.84
CA LEU A 105 -16.61 6.48 20.95
C LEU A 105 -17.92 5.85 21.45
N ASN A 106 -17.83 4.83 22.29
CA ASN A 106 -18.96 4.12 22.90
C ASN A 106 -19.99 3.66 21.85
N LEU A 107 -19.50 3.01 20.79
CA LEU A 107 -20.31 2.65 19.62
C LEU A 107 -21.16 1.38 19.81
N GLY A 108 -21.24 0.86 21.03
CA GLY A 108 -21.98 -0.38 21.35
C GLY A 108 -21.28 -1.66 20.87
N PHE A 109 -20.04 -1.57 20.38
CA PHE A 109 -19.22 -2.74 20.05
C PHE A 109 -18.34 -3.12 21.25
N ASP A 110 -18.53 -4.32 21.80
CA ASP A 110 -17.66 -4.84 22.85
C ASP A 110 -16.32 -5.30 22.27
N VAL A 111 -15.29 -4.47 22.45
CA VAL A 111 -13.90 -4.75 22.02
C VAL A 111 -13.32 -6.02 22.65
N GLN A 112 -13.85 -6.52 23.77
CA GLN A 112 -13.40 -7.77 24.38
C GLN A 112 -13.69 -8.99 23.51
N GLN A 113 -14.60 -8.89 22.53
CA GLN A 113 -14.82 -9.92 21.51
C GLN A 113 -13.55 -10.19 20.67
N LEU A 114 -12.59 -9.27 20.63
CA LEU A 114 -11.32 -9.46 19.94
C LEU A 114 -10.29 -10.28 20.77
N LYS A 115 -10.63 -10.70 21.99
CA LYS A 115 -9.75 -11.53 22.81
C LYS A 115 -9.50 -12.89 22.14
N GLY A 116 -8.22 -13.23 21.97
CA GLY A 116 -7.80 -14.48 21.32
C GLY A 116 -8.09 -14.54 19.82
N SER A 117 -8.58 -13.45 19.21
CA SER A 117 -8.99 -13.46 17.81
C SER A 117 -7.87 -13.05 16.86
N ILE A 118 -6.66 -12.69 17.28
CA ILE A 118 -5.61 -12.21 16.35
C ILE A 118 -4.48 -13.23 16.19
N ASP A 119 -4.19 -13.61 14.93
CA ASP A 119 -2.94 -14.31 14.60
C ASP A 119 -1.76 -13.33 14.55
N ARG A 120 -0.96 -13.32 15.61
CA ARG A 120 0.18 -12.41 15.80
C ARG A 120 1.32 -12.62 14.80
N ASN A 121 1.34 -13.75 14.10
CA ASN A 121 2.36 -14.05 13.10
C ASN A 121 1.93 -13.68 11.69
N LYS A 122 0.71 -13.15 11.50
CA LYS A 122 0.11 -12.87 10.20
C LYS A 122 -0.42 -11.44 10.11
N ILE A 123 0.50 -10.48 10.24
CA ILE A 123 0.19 -9.04 10.28
C ILE A 123 0.76 -8.37 9.03
N ALA A 124 -0.05 -7.59 8.33
CA ALA A 124 0.36 -6.81 7.16
C ALA A 124 0.05 -5.32 7.35
N VAL A 125 0.72 -4.47 6.59
CA VAL A 125 0.40 -3.03 6.49
C VAL A 125 0.12 -2.67 5.03
N ILE A 126 -1.03 -2.04 4.77
CA ILE A 126 -1.44 -1.60 3.44
C ILE A 126 -1.79 -0.11 3.52
N GLY A 127 -1.41 0.63 2.49
CA GLY A 127 -1.73 2.05 2.45
C GLY A 127 -1.71 2.64 1.06
N HIS A 128 -2.56 3.64 0.87
CA HIS A 128 -2.71 4.36 -0.39
C HIS A 128 -2.03 5.73 -0.37
N SER A 129 -1.37 6.12 -1.46
CA SER A 129 -0.77 7.44 -1.61
C SER A 129 0.25 7.75 -0.51
N PHE A 130 -0.02 8.74 0.35
CA PHE A 130 0.77 9.00 1.56
C PHE A 130 0.76 7.83 2.56
N GLY A 131 -0.33 7.05 2.61
CA GLY A 131 -0.39 5.78 3.30
C GLY A 131 0.55 4.73 2.70
N GLY A 132 0.78 4.77 1.38
CA GLY A 132 1.77 3.93 0.72
C GLY A 132 3.20 4.28 1.11
N ALA A 133 3.52 5.58 1.28
CA ALA A 133 4.78 5.99 1.90
C ALA A 133 4.89 5.52 3.36
N THR A 134 3.78 5.56 4.09
CA THR A 134 3.70 5.08 5.48
C THR A 134 3.99 3.57 5.58
N VAL A 135 3.56 2.76 4.60
CA VAL A 135 3.90 1.34 4.52
C VAL A 135 5.42 1.13 4.56
N PHE A 136 6.18 1.87 3.76
CA PHE A 136 7.63 1.73 3.74
C PHE A 136 8.27 2.05 5.09
N GLN A 137 7.86 3.16 5.69
CA GLN A 137 8.38 3.59 6.98
C GLN A 137 8.00 2.61 8.10
N ALA A 138 6.75 2.16 8.14
CA ALA A 138 6.27 1.19 9.13
C ALA A 138 7.02 -0.15 9.03
N LEU A 139 7.24 -0.66 7.81
CA LEU A 139 8.03 -1.89 7.62
C LEU A 139 9.48 -1.73 8.05
N SER A 140 10.07 -0.54 7.84
CA SER A 140 11.45 -0.26 8.24
C SER A 140 11.65 -0.14 9.76
N GLU A 141 10.59 0.23 10.50
CA GLU A 141 10.65 0.48 11.94
C GLU A 141 10.08 -0.68 12.79
N ASP A 142 9.16 -1.47 12.25
CA ASP A 142 8.44 -2.48 13.01
C ASP A 142 8.39 -3.84 12.31
N GLN A 143 9.20 -4.77 12.83
CA GLN A 143 9.38 -6.13 12.29
C GLN A 143 8.20 -7.08 12.57
N ARG A 144 7.17 -6.61 13.29
CA ARG A 144 5.92 -7.38 13.49
C ARG A 144 5.08 -7.42 12.23
N PHE A 145 5.14 -6.38 11.40
CA PHE A 145 4.58 -6.42 10.05
C PHE A 145 5.41 -7.39 9.21
N ARG A 146 4.73 -8.37 8.60
CA ARG A 146 5.36 -9.49 7.87
C ARG A 146 5.50 -9.24 6.39
N CYS A 147 4.63 -8.41 5.82
CA CYS A 147 4.69 -7.91 4.46
C CYS A 147 3.91 -6.59 4.36
N GLY A 148 4.06 -5.87 3.25
CA GLY A 148 3.25 -4.69 2.99
C GLY A 148 2.87 -4.50 1.53
N ILE A 149 1.78 -3.77 1.32
CA ILE A 149 1.24 -3.44 0.01
C ILE A 149 1.09 -1.92 -0.08
N ALA A 150 1.84 -1.30 -0.98
CA ALA A 150 1.80 0.12 -1.25
C ALA A 150 0.92 0.38 -2.49
N LEU A 151 -0.26 0.95 -2.26
CA LEU A 151 -1.25 1.27 -3.27
C LEU A 151 -0.97 2.68 -3.81
N ASP A 152 -0.53 2.76 -5.06
CA ASP A 152 -0.20 3.99 -5.78
C ASP A 152 0.57 5.01 -4.91
N PRO A 153 1.72 4.60 -4.33
CA PRO A 153 2.37 5.35 -3.27
C PRO A 153 2.90 6.68 -3.77
N TRP A 154 2.77 7.70 -2.93
CA TRP A 154 3.42 8.99 -3.17
C TRP A 154 4.86 8.91 -2.66
N MET A 155 5.84 8.96 -3.56
CA MET A 155 7.26 8.71 -3.24
C MET A 155 8.03 9.95 -2.78
N TYR A 156 7.39 11.12 -2.76
CA TYR A 156 8.01 12.37 -2.32
C TYR A 156 8.50 12.36 -0.85
N PRO A 157 7.71 11.89 0.15
CA PRO A 157 8.08 11.94 1.56
C PRO A 157 8.96 10.76 2.02
N VAL A 158 9.36 9.88 1.10
CA VAL A 158 10.16 8.68 1.43
C VAL A 158 11.63 9.08 1.46
N SER A 159 12.26 8.92 2.61
CA SER A 159 13.69 9.20 2.80
C SER A 159 14.56 8.09 2.22
N ASP A 160 15.73 8.47 1.70
CA ASP A 160 16.63 7.55 0.99
C ASP A 160 17.21 6.44 1.88
N ASP A 161 17.26 6.64 3.20
CA ASP A 161 17.72 5.64 4.16
C ASP A 161 16.73 4.48 4.37
N VAL A 162 15.47 4.62 3.93
CA VAL A 162 14.43 3.59 4.08
C VAL A 162 14.63 2.42 3.11
N TYR A 163 15.20 2.66 1.93
CA TYR A 163 15.26 1.66 0.85
C TYR A 163 15.95 0.34 1.24
N SER A 164 17.00 0.41 2.07
CA SER A 164 17.76 -0.75 2.54
C SER A 164 17.25 -1.36 3.85
N LYS A 165 16.28 -0.73 4.51
CA LYS A 165 15.81 -1.11 5.85
C LYS A 165 14.57 -2.00 5.85
N ILE A 166 14.06 -2.39 4.68
CA ILE A 166 12.84 -3.21 4.56
C ILE A 166 13.22 -4.65 4.19
N PRO A 167 13.36 -5.56 5.16
CA PRO A 167 13.58 -6.98 4.88
C PRO A 167 12.33 -7.71 4.38
N GLN A 168 11.13 -7.22 4.71
CA GLN A 168 9.86 -7.88 4.39
C GLN A 168 9.53 -7.82 2.90
N PRO A 169 8.73 -8.77 2.37
CA PRO A 169 8.12 -8.67 1.05
C PRO A 169 7.29 -7.39 0.90
N LEU A 170 7.40 -6.75 -0.26
CA LEU A 170 6.71 -5.49 -0.57
C LEU A 170 6.09 -5.53 -1.97
N PHE A 171 4.81 -5.18 -2.06
CA PHE A 171 4.06 -5.10 -3.31
C PHE A 171 3.69 -3.65 -3.65
N PHE A 172 3.98 -3.21 -4.86
CA PHE A 172 3.52 -1.94 -5.42
C PHE A 172 2.36 -2.20 -6.39
N ILE A 173 1.20 -1.57 -6.16
CA ILE A 173 0.06 -1.61 -7.10
C ILE A 173 -0.24 -0.19 -7.53
N ASN A 174 0.14 0.17 -8.75
CA ASN A 174 0.13 1.55 -9.23
C ASN A 174 -1.07 1.85 -10.12
N SER A 175 -1.50 3.11 -10.14
CA SER A 175 -2.32 3.60 -11.26
C SER A 175 -1.45 3.95 -12.46
N GLU A 176 -2.03 3.90 -13.66
CA GLU A 176 -1.30 4.27 -14.88
C GLU A 176 -0.96 5.76 -14.92
N ARG A 177 -1.81 6.62 -14.34
CA ARG A 177 -1.75 8.08 -14.56
C ARG A 177 -1.16 8.89 -13.41
N PHE A 178 -0.92 8.31 -12.25
CA PHE A 178 -0.39 9.05 -11.10
C PHE A 178 1.13 9.07 -11.05
N GLN A 179 1.78 7.96 -11.39
CA GLN A 179 3.21 7.80 -11.20
C GLN A 179 4.02 8.56 -12.26
N SER A 180 5.01 9.34 -11.81
CA SER A 180 6.03 9.89 -12.70
C SER A 180 7.18 8.89 -12.91
N PRO A 181 7.99 9.03 -13.98
CA PRO A 181 9.20 8.22 -14.13
C PRO A 181 10.15 8.28 -12.93
N ASN A 182 10.22 9.43 -12.26
CA ASN A 182 11.06 9.60 -11.06
C ASN A 182 10.51 8.82 -9.86
N ASP A 183 9.18 8.74 -9.72
CA ASP A 183 8.57 7.93 -8.66
C ASP A 183 8.86 6.44 -8.89
N ILE A 184 8.76 5.97 -10.14
CA ILE A 184 9.12 4.59 -10.50
C ILE A 184 10.61 4.32 -10.21
N ILE A 185 11.52 5.23 -10.56
CA ILE A 185 12.95 5.09 -10.22
C ILE A 185 13.13 4.95 -8.71
N LYS A 186 12.47 5.78 -7.90
CA LYS A 186 12.52 5.64 -6.43
C LYS A 186 11.96 4.31 -5.96
N MET A 187 10.87 3.80 -6.54
CA MET A 187 10.34 2.48 -6.19
C MET A 187 11.32 1.35 -6.53
N THR A 188 12.03 1.44 -7.67
CA THR A 188 13.03 0.43 -8.03
C THR A 188 14.23 0.38 -7.08
N LYS A 189 14.52 1.46 -6.32
CA LYS A 189 15.55 1.42 -5.26
C LYS A 189 15.25 0.40 -4.16
N PHE A 190 13.99 -0.03 -3.99
CA PHE A 190 13.63 -1.09 -3.04
C PHE A 190 13.95 -2.51 -3.54
N TYR A 191 14.28 -2.68 -4.83
CA TYR A 191 14.63 -3.98 -5.41
C TYR A 191 16.11 -4.26 -5.18
N LEU A 192 16.39 -4.76 -3.99
CA LEU A 192 17.72 -5.21 -3.58
C LEU A 192 17.83 -6.73 -3.74
N PRO A 193 19.06 -7.27 -3.89
CA PRO A 193 19.28 -8.72 -3.84
C PRO A 193 18.64 -9.32 -2.59
N ASP A 194 18.07 -10.52 -2.74
CA ASP A 194 17.42 -11.28 -1.66
C ASP A 194 16.20 -10.59 -1.01
N LYS A 195 15.61 -9.58 -1.66
CA LYS A 195 14.37 -8.94 -1.22
C LYS A 195 13.23 -9.20 -2.19
N GLU A 196 12.15 -9.77 -1.67
CA GLU A 196 10.95 -10.03 -2.46
C GLU A 196 10.20 -8.73 -2.77
N ARG A 197 10.09 -8.41 -4.06
CA ARG A 197 9.40 -7.22 -4.56
C ARG A 197 8.51 -7.60 -5.74
N LYS A 198 7.30 -7.06 -5.75
CA LYS A 198 6.38 -7.16 -6.88
C LYS A 198 5.90 -5.76 -7.24
N MET A 199 5.60 -5.55 -8.51
CA MET A 199 5.00 -4.30 -8.97
C MET A 199 4.08 -4.60 -10.14
N ILE A 200 2.88 -4.04 -10.09
CA ILE A 200 1.94 -4.03 -11.20
C ILE A 200 1.36 -2.63 -11.38
N THR A 201 0.94 -2.32 -12.60
CA THR A 201 0.21 -1.08 -12.92
C THR A 201 -1.11 -1.42 -13.59
N ILE A 202 -2.20 -0.82 -13.13
CA ILE A 202 -3.55 -1.06 -13.67
C ILE A 202 -3.79 -0.14 -14.86
N LYS A 203 -3.96 -0.71 -16.05
CA LYS A 203 -4.20 0.04 -17.29
C LYS A 203 -5.46 0.89 -17.19
N GLY A 204 -5.41 2.09 -17.76
CA GLY A 204 -6.51 3.03 -17.78
C GLY A 204 -6.86 3.64 -16.42
N SER A 205 -6.23 3.26 -15.30
CA SER A 205 -6.62 3.72 -13.97
C SER A 205 -6.04 5.09 -13.60
N VAL A 206 -6.67 5.73 -12.62
CA VAL A 206 -6.22 6.99 -11.99
C VAL A 206 -6.05 6.80 -10.49
N HIS A 207 -5.35 7.74 -9.84
CA HIS A 207 -5.07 7.70 -8.41
C HIS A 207 -6.29 7.44 -7.51
N HIS A 208 -7.45 7.99 -7.90
CA HIS A 208 -8.69 7.86 -7.15
C HIS A 208 -9.38 6.49 -7.30
N ASN A 209 -8.95 5.62 -8.23
CA ASN A 209 -9.49 4.26 -8.31
C ASN A 209 -9.20 3.41 -7.06
N PHE A 210 -8.25 3.83 -6.22
CA PHE A 210 -7.86 3.18 -4.97
C PHE A 210 -8.62 3.70 -3.74
N ALA A 211 -9.54 4.65 -3.92
CA ALA A 211 -10.33 5.24 -2.84
C ALA A 211 -11.83 5.15 -3.13
N ASP A 212 -12.65 5.05 -2.08
CA ASP A 212 -14.11 4.86 -2.17
C ASP A 212 -14.82 5.95 -3.00
N PHE A 213 -14.19 7.11 -3.17
CA PHE A 213 -14.73 8.22 -3.95
C PHE A 213 -15.02 7.84 -5.41
N THR A 214 -14.31 6.85 -5.97
CA THR A 214 -14.57 6.34 -7.33
C THR A 214 -15.98 5.74 -7.48
N PHE A 215 -16.59 5.28 -6.39
CA PHE A 215 -17.95 4.74 -6.34
C PHE A 215 -19.00 5.79 -5.97
N ALA A 216 -18.61 6.88 -5.32
CA ALA A 216 -19.52 7.95 -4.89
C ALA A 216 -19.90 8.94 -6.02
N ALA A 217 -19.07 9.09 -7.05
CA ALA A 217 -19.34 9.97 -8.19
C ALA A 217 -20.00 9.21 -9.36
N GLY A 218 -21.19 9.65 -9.80
CA GLY A 218 -21.84 9.13 -11.02
C GLY A 218 -20.91 9.21 -12.25
N LYS A 219 -21.08 8.27 -13.21
CA LYS A 219 -20.17 8.08 -14.38
C LYS A 219 -19.81 9.37 -15.12
N ILE A 220 -20.77 10.30 -15.28
CA ILE A 220 -20.60 11.56 -16.02
C ILE A 220 -19.74 12.57 -15.25
N ILE A 221 -19.95 12.73 -13.94
CA ILE A 221 -19.19 13.67 -13.10
C ILE A 221 -17.78 13.13 -12.83
N GLY A 222 -17.62 11.80 -12.72
CA GLY A 222 -16.32 11.17 -12.45
C GLY A 222 -15.27 11.35 -13.56
N HIS A 223 -15.67 11.33 -14.84
CA HIS A 223 -14.73 11.57 -15.96
C HIS A 223 -14.34 13.05 -16.10
N ILE A 224 -15.28 13.98 -15.90
CA ILE A 224 -15.06 15.43 -16.06
C ILE A 224 -14.06 15.97 -15.01
N PHE A 225 -14.05 15.40 -13.80
CA PHE A 225 -13.15 15.82 -12.72
C PHE A 225 -11.94 14.88 -12.50
N LYS A 226 -11.62 13.99 -13.44
CA LYS A 226 -10.51 13.00 -13.35
C LYS A 226 -10.61 12.01 -12.16
N PHE A 227 -11.79 11.78 -11.62
CA PHE A 227 -12.03 10.78 -10.56
C PHE A 227 -12.23 9.36 -11.06
N LYS A 228 -12.38 9.17 -12.38
CA LYS A 228 -12.52 7.87 -13.04
C LYS A 228 -11.52 7.75 -14.18
N GLY A 229 -10.80 6.63 -14.18
CA GLY A 229 -9.96 6.20 -15.27
C GLY A 229 -10.77 5.73 -16.48
N HIS A 230 -10.08 5.28 -17.53
CA HIS A 230 -10.70 4.60 -18.67
C HIS A 230 -11.18 3.19 -18.32
N ILE A 231 -10.57 2.58 -17.31
CA ILE A 231 -11.02 1.30 -16.73
C ILE A 231 -12.25 1.51 -15.84
N ASP A 232 -13.14 0.53 -15.82
CA ASP A 232 -14.27 0.50 -14.90
C ASP A 232 -13.77 0.40 -13.44
N SER A 233 -14.36 1.21 -12.55
CA SER A 233 -13.93 1.26 -11.14
C SER A 233 -14.12 -0.06 -10.41
N GLY A 234 -15.14 -0.86 -10.77
CA GLY A 234 -15.36 -2.19 -10.22
C GLY A 234 -14.29 -3.18 -10.66
N VAL A 235 -13.92 -3.15 -11.95
CA VAL A 235 -12.81 -3.98 -12.47
C VAL A 235 -11.48 -3.59 -11.82
N ALA A 236 -11.21 -2.30 -11.67
CA ALA A 236 -9.98 -1.83 -11.03
C ALA A 236 -9.86 -2.29 -9.57
N ILE A 237 -10.91 -2.13 -8.76
CA ILE A 237 -10.87 -2.57 -7.36
C ILE A 237 -10.78 -4.09 -7.25
N ASP A 238 -11.47 -4.84 -8.12
CA ASP A 238 -11.38 -6.30 -8.18
C ASP A 238 -9.94 -6.77 -8.43
N LEU A 239 -9.21 -6.11 -9.35
CA LEU A 239 -7.81 -6.41 -9.62
C LEU A 239 -6.92 -6.07 -8.42
N ILE A 240 -7.13 -4.91 -7.78
CA ILE A 240 -6.40 -4.48 -6.58
C ILE A 240 -6.58 -5.52 -5.46
N ASP A 241 -7.83 -5.89 -5.18
CA ASP A 241 -8.18 -6.80 -4.10
C ASP A 241 -7.63 -8.20 -4.36
N LYS A 242 -7.89 -8.78 -5.54
CA LYS A 242 -7.45 -10.14 -5.88
C LYS A 242 -5.93 -10.26 -5.87
N ALA A 243 -5.21 -9.30 -6.47
CA ALA A 243 -3.75 -9.30 -6.44
C ALA A 243 -3.20 -9.11 -5.01
N SER A 244 -3.84 -8.26 -4.20
CA SER A 244 -3.48 -8.07 -2.79
C SER A 244 -3.70 -9.35 -1.97
N LEU A 245 -4.81 -10.06 -2.20
CA LEU A 245 -5.14 -11.30 -1.50
C LEU A 245 -4.16 -12.42 -1.83
N ALA A 246 -3.78 -12.57 -3.10
CA ALA A 246 -2.76 -13.52 -3.51
C ALA A 246 -1.41 -13.21 -2.81
N PHE A 247 -1.02 -11.94 -2.77
CA PHE A 247 0.20 -11.50 -2.10
C PHE A 247 0.17 -11.75 -0.59
N LEU A 248 -0.93 -11.39 0.08
CA LEU A 248 -1.11 -11.65 1.51
C LEU A 248 -1.09 -13.15 1.80
N GLN A 249 -1.73 -13.97 0.96
CA GLN A 249 -1.71 -15.42 1.11
C GLN A 249 -0.29 -15.96 1.09
N LYS A 250 0.46 -15.62 0.04
CA LYS A 250 1.83 -16.09 -0.16
C LYS A 250 2.76 -15.71 0.99
N TYR A 251 2.71 -14.46 1.45
CA TYR A 251 3.69 -13.95 2.41
C TYR A 251 3.26 -13.97 3.88
N LEU A 252 1.98 -14.24 4.16
CA LEU A 252 1.50 -14.54 5.51
C LEU A 252 1.25 -16.04 5.75
N GLY A 253 1.41 -16.88 4.72
CA GLY A 253 1.10 -18.31 4.80
C GLY A 253 -0.37 -18.56 5.14
N LEU A 254 -1.28 -17.91 4.40
CA LEU A 254 -2.72 -18.12 4.58
C LEU A 254 -3.12 -19.47 3.96
N HIS A 255 -4.11 -20.13 4.57
CA HIS A 255 -4.70 -21.36 4.04
C HIS A 255 -6.09 -21.02 3.49
N LYS A 256 -6.10 -20.33 2.35
CA LYS A 256 -7.27 -19.96 1.55
C LYS A 256 -6.97 -20.32 0.10
N ASP A 257 -7.92 -20.06 -0.79
CA ASP A 257 -7.78 -20.33 -2.22
C ASP A 257 -7.35 -19.06 -3.00
N PHE A 258 -6.68 -18.09 -2.35
CA PHE A 258 -6.32 -16.82 -3.00
C PHE A 258 -5.14 -16.95 -3.98
N ASP A 259 -4.42 -18.07 -3.94
CA ASP A 259 -3.39 -18.48 -4.90
C ASP A 259 -3.94 -18.66 -6.31
N GLN A 260 -5.26 -18.84 -6.47
CA GLN A 260 -5.91 -18.80 -7.77
C GLN A 260 -5.67 -17.47 -8.53
N TRP A 261 -5.29 -16.41 -7.81
CA TRP A 261 -4.98 -15.09 -8.37
C TRP A 261 -3.48 -14.76 -8.38
N ASP A 262 -2.60 -15.74 -8.15
CA ASP A 262 -1.14 -15.57 -8.25
C ASP A 262 -0.69 -14.91 -9.57
N PRO A 263 -1.26 -15.24 -10.75
CA PRO A 263 -0.90 -14.57 -12.01
C PRO A 263 -1.06 -13.05 -11.97
N LEU A 264 -2.04 -12.52 -11.22
CA LEU A 264 -2.26 -11.07 -11.10
C LEU A 264 -1.09 -10.36 -10.42
N MET A 265 -0.37 -11.01 -9.50
CA MET A 265 0.82 -10.43 -8.87
C MET A 265 1.98 -10.23 -9.86
N GLU A 266 1.99 -11.02 -10.94
CA GLU A 266 2.98 -10.93 -12.02
C GLU A 266 2.52 -10.01 -13.15
N GLY A 267 1.32 -9.43 -13.04
CA GLY A 267 0.71 -8.59 -14.08
C GLY A 267 0.16 -9.39 -15.26
N ASP A 268 -0.14 -10.67 -15.07
CA ASP A 268 -0.75 -11.54 -16.10
C ASP A 268 -2.28 -11.37 -16.13
N ASP A 269 -2.70 -10.24 -16.69
CA ASP A 269 -4.09 -9.90 -17.00
C ASP A 269 -4.10 -8.85 -18.12
N GLU A 270 -5.14 -8.84 -18.96
CA GLU A 270 -5.24 -7.89 -20.07
C GLU A 270 -5.24 -6.43 -19.60
N ASN A 271 -5.69 -6.15 -18.36
CA ASN A 271 -5.76 -4.84 -17.74
C ASN A 271 -4.55 -4.52 -16.84
N LEU A 272 -3.54 -5.39 -16.78
CA LEU A 272 -2.34 -5.17 -15.98
C LEU A 272 -1.10 -4.98 -16.84
N ILE A 273 -0.18 -4.17 -16.33
CA ILE A 273 1.17 -4.01 -16.85
C ILE A 273 2.12 -4.59 -15.78
N PRO A 274 2.98 -5.57 -16.14
CA PRO A 274 3.99 -6.07 -15.23
C PRO A 274 5.04 -5.00 -14.91
N GLY A 275 5.49 -4.96 -13.67
CA GLY A 275 6.60 -4.12 -13.24
C GLY A 275 7.95 -4.54 -13.81
N PRO A 276 9.01 -3.80 -13.50
CA PRO A 276 10.35 -4.11 -13.98
C PRO A 276 10.81 -5.49 -13.50
N LYS A 277 11.25 -6.34 -14.43
CA LYS A 277 11.97 -7.57 -14.12
C LYS A 277 13.41 -7.22 -13.84
N ILE A 278 13.83 -7.23 -12.58
CA ILE A 278 15.25 -7.08 -12.25
C ILE A 278 15.88 -8.45 -12.39
N HIS A 279 16.69 -8.60 -13.44
CA HIS A 279 17.56 -9.76 -13.63
C HIS A 279 18.55 -9.80 -12.46
N THR A 280 18.50 -10.84 -11.64
CA THR A 280 19.62 -11.20 -10.78
C THR A 280 20.83 -11.40 -11.69
N PRO A 281 21.95 -10.67 -11.51
CA PRO A 281 23.17 -10.99 -12.26
C PRO A 281 23.54 -12.42 -11.91
N THR A 282 23.33 -13.33 -12.85
CA THR A 282 23.90 -14.67 -12.75
C THR A 282 25.41 -14.49 -12.85
N GLN A 283 26.16 -15.24 -12.04
CA GLN A 283 27.61 -15.16 -11.94
C GLN A 283 28.29 -14.96 -13.30
N LEU A 284 29.28 -14.06 -13.32
CA LEU A 284 30.22 -13.78 -14.41
C LEU A 284 30.26 -14.88 -15.50
N ASP A 285 29.73 -14.58 -16.68
CA ASP A 285 30.28 -15.15 -17.90
C ASP A 285 31.72 -14.65 -18.00
N THR A 286 32.64 -15.53 -17.61
CA THR A 286 34.07 -15.30 -17.76
C THR A 286 34.35 -15.29 -19.26
N PRO A 287 34.91 -14.21 -19.85
CA PRO A 287 35.27 -14.24 -21.26
C PRO A 287 36.38 -15.28 -21.44
N GLN A 288 36.07 -16.40 -22.10
CA GLN A 288 37.11 -17.28 -22.60
C GLN A 288 37.86 -16.52 -23.71
N ASN A 289 39.00 -15.93 -23.34
CA ASN A 289 40.05 -15.55 -24.28
C ASN A 289 40.54 -16.82 -25.00
N SER A 290 40.00 -17.10 -26.18
CA SER A 290 40.68 -17.97 -27.15
C SER A 290 41.70 -17.12 -27.91
N MET A 291 42.98 -17.24 -27.51
CA MET A 291 44.11 -16.83 -28.33
C MET A 291 44.11 -17.60 -29.66
N GLY A 292 43.64 -16.95 -30.72
CA GLY A 292 43.91 -17.37 -32.10
C GLY A 292 45.26 -16.80 -32.53
N ILE A 293 46.30 -17.64 -32.52
CA ILE A 293 47.59 -17.34 -33.12
C ILE A 293 47.42 -17.41 -34.64
N GLU A 294 47.38 -16.25 -35.29
CA GLU A 294 47.42 -16.15 -36.75
C GLU A 294 48.89 -16.23 -37.21
N LYS A 295 49.28 -17.38 -37.77
CA LYS A 295 50.57 -17.55 -38.44
C LYS A 295 50.47 -16.93 -39.85
N MET A 296 51.13 -15.80 -40.09
CA MET A 296 51.46 -15.35 -41.44
C MET A 296 52.50 -16.31 -42.05
N ASN A 297 52.10 -17.01 -43.11
CA ASN A 297 53.04 -17.63 -44.03
C ASN A 297 53.34 -16.65 -45.17
N VAL A 298 54.62 -16.33 -45.30
CA VAL A 298 55.22 -15.66 -46.45
C VAL A 298 55.33 -16.67 -47.59
N ASN A 299 54.81 -16.30 -48.76
CA ASN A 299 55.32 -16.65 -50.09
C ASN A 299 54.80 -15.63 -51.10
#